data_AF-A0A1F6ETJ2-F1
#
_entry.id   AF-A0A1F6ETJ2-F1
#
_cell.length_a   1.000
_cell.length_b   1.000
_cell.length_c   1.000
_cell.angle_alpha   90.00
_cell.angle_beta   90.00
_cell.angle_gamma   90.00
#
_symmetry.space_group_name_H-M   'P 1'
#
loop_
_entity.id
_entity.type
_entity.pdbx_description
1 polymer ?
#
loop_
_entity_poly.entity_id
_entity_poly.type
_entity_poly.pdbx_seq_one_letter_code
_entity_poly.pdbx_strand_id
1 'polypeptide(L)'
;MEATSKSVEKGEYVSSQVILERDITFTDLPKAITDRYPGMRPFLDETKKIHVYQYEQGEIYILWDKPRANEQDAKTSADLHFIDVIDNKYAGYIKVKYAVTASQEDKKLPYVGYTFTSGLEGAGLATRRLLAAGKFCENNLGEPLSSGKGYDDMTVRRIWEKLVEGGVAELVNPGDSHEFRFKKSV
;
A
#
# COMPACT_ATOMS: atom_id res chain seq x y z
N MET A 1 -36.89 5.25 8.62
CA MET A 1 -35.80 5.04 7.64
C MET A 1 -34.84 4.05 8.27
N GLU A 2 -34.98 2.78 7.94
CA GLU A 2 -34.11 1.71 8.44
C GLU A 2 -32.86 1.65 7.55
N ALA A 3 -31.69 1.81 8.17
CA ALA A 3 -30.42 1.60 7.49
C ALA A 3 -30.21 0.08 7.34
N THR A 4 -30.41 -0.43 6.14
CA THR A 4 -30.08 -1.81 5.79
C THR A 4 -28.56 -1.98 5.77
N SER A 5 -28.03 -2.49 6.88
CA SER A 5 -26.69 -3.08 6.96
C SER A 5 -26.63 -4.28 6.01
N LYS A 6 -26.10 -4.07 4.80
CA LYS A 6 -25.76 -5.18 3.90
C LYS A 6 -24.55 -5.92 4.46
N SER A 7 -24.79 -7.13 4.95
CA SER A 7 -23.76 -8.12 5.24
C SER A 7 -22.97 -8.42 3.96
N VAL A 8 -21.68 -8.15 3.96
CA VAL A 8 -20.77 -8.47 2.84
C VAL A 8 -20.56 -9.99 2.82
N GLU A 9 -21.19 -10.68 1.88
CA GLU A 9 -21.02 -12.12 1.67
C GLU A 9 -19.60 -12.43 1.14
N LYS A 10 -19.04 -13.57 1.56
CA LYS A 10 -17.71 -14.02 1.15
C LYS A 10 -17.72 -14.46 -0.32
N GLY A 11 -17.17 -13.62 -1.20
CA GLY A 11 -16.82 -13.99 -2.58
C GLY A 11 -16.98 -12.81 -3.53
N GLU A 12 -15.87 -12.28 -4.03
CA GLU A 12 -15.76 -11.18 -5.03
C GLU A 12 -16.23 -9.79 -4.56
N TYR A 13 -15.45 -9.06 -3.73
CA TYR A 13 -16.01 -7.88 -3.05
C TYR A 13 -15.22 -6.59 -2.99
N VAL A 14 -14.23 -6.37 -3.86
CA VAL A 14 -13.53 -5.08 -3.83
C VAL A 14 -13.27 -4.57 -5.23
N SER A 15 -14.02 -3.53 -5.62
CA SER A 15 -13.71 -2.74 -6.80
C SER A 15 -12.28 -2.22 -6.71
N SER A 16 -11.48 -2.48 -7.74
CA SER A 16 -10.16 -1.87 -7.89
C SER A 16 -10.22 -0.48 -8.52
N GLN A 17 -11.41 -0.02 -8.90
CA GLN A 17 -11.60 1.27 -9.54
C GLN A 17 -11.69 2.36 -8.47
N VAL A 18 -10.77 3.32 -8.57
CA VAL A 18 -10.82 4.54 -7.77
C VAL A 18 -11.94 5.43 -8.30
N ILE A 19 -12.88 5.80 -7.44
CA ILE A 19 -14.00 6.71 -7.75
C ILE A 19 -13.53 8.17 -7.68
N LEU A 20 -12.71 8.48 -6.67
CA LEU A 20 -12.21 9.82 -6.42
C LEU A 20 -10.81 9.76 -5.83
N GLU A 21 -9.94 10.63 -6.34
CA GLU A 21 -8.63 10.92 -5.77
C GLU A 21 -8.65 12.32 -5.19
N ARG A 22 -8.20 12.45 -3.94
CA ARG A 22 -8.12 13.76 -3.27
C ARG A 22 -6.99 13.81 -2.27
N ASP A 23 -6.64 15.02 -1.89
CA ASP A 23 -5.69 15.28 -0.82
C ASP A 23 -6.43 15.80 0.42
N ILE A 24 -5.99 15.37 1.60
CA ILE A 24 -6.44 15.91 2.88
C ILE A 24 -5.24 16.29 3.75
N THR A 25 -5.51 16.92 4.88
CA THR A 25 -4.51 17.21 5.90
C THR A 25 -4.61 16.23 7.07
N PHE A 26 -3.60 16.22 7.95
CA PHE A 26 -3.59 15.34 9.12
C PHE A 26 -4.81 15.55 10.04
N THR A 27 -5.35 16.77 10.14
CA THR A 27 -6.53 17.07 10.96
C THR A 27 -7.81 16.44 10.43
N ASP A 28 -7.82 16.02 9.17
CA ASP A 28 -8.97 15.42 8.50
C ASP A 28 -8.93 13.88 8.53
N LEU A 29 -7.90 13.28 9.14
CA LEU A 29 -7.79 11.83 9.23
C LEU A 29 -8.93 11.23 10.07
N PRO A 30 -9.51 10.09 9.65
CA PRO A 30 -10.48 9.37 10.45
C PRO A 30 -9.93 8.98 11.81
N LYS A 31 -10.79 9.03 12.83
CA LYS A 31 -10.45 8.55 14.19
C LYS A 31 -9.95 7.11 14.19
N ALA A 32 -10.51 6.26 13.32
CA ALA A 32 -10.06 4.87 13.17
C ALA A 32 -8.57 4.74 12.81
N ILE A 33 -8.02 5.72 12.09
CA ILE A 33 -6.59 5.81 11.82
C ILE A 33 -5.89 6.41 13.03
N THR A 34 -6.29 7.60 13.49
CA THR A 34 -5.57 8.32 14.56
C THR A 34 -5.53 7.58 15.89
N ASP A 35 -6.55 6.78 16.23
CA ASP A 35 -6.63 5.98 17.46
C ASP A 35 -5.72 4.74 17.40
N ARG A 36 -5.45 4.21 16.20
CA ARG A 36 -4.50 3.12 15.97
C ARG A 36 -3.07 3.62 15.72
N TYR A 37 -2.93 4.85 15.22
CA TYR A 37 -1.68 5.51 14.87
C TYR A 37 -1.08 6.51 15.91
N PRO A 38 -1.44 6.58 17.22
CA PRO A 38 -0.80 7.52 18.14
C PRO A 38 0.74 7.34 18.17
N GLY A 39 1.21 6.09 18.06
CA GLY A 39 2.63 5.76 18.01
C GLY A 39 3.32 6.05 16.69
N MET A 40 2.58 6.27 15.60
CA MET A 40 3.15 6.54 14.27
C MET A 40 3.28 8.02 13.96
N ARG A 41 2.46 8.87 14.61
CA ARG A 41 2.48 10.33 14.42
C ARG A 41 3.88 10.97 14.50
N PRO A 42 4.79 10.60 15.43
CA PRO A 42 6.13 11.19 15.47
C PRO A 42 6.92 10.99 14.17
N PHE A 43 6.63 9.89 13.47
CA PHE A 43 7.30 9.48 12.25
C PHE A 43 6.65 10.02 10.98
N LEU A 44 5.43 10.57 11.03
CA LEU A 44 4.76 11.12 9.86
C LEU A 44 5.28 12.51 9.50
N ASP A 45 5.43 12.77 8.20
CA ASP A 45 5.71 14.11 7.68
C ASP A 45 4.39 14.90 7.57
N GLU A 46 4.00 15.58 8.65
CA GLU A 46 2.77 16.38 8.72
C GLU A 46 2.74 17.55 7.72
N THR A 47 3.87 17.87 7.05
CA THR A 47 3.92 18.86 5.98
C THR A 47 3.45 18.30 4.62
N LYS A 48 3.40 16.98 4.49
CA LYS A 48 2.90 16.31 3.29
C LYS A 48 1.39 16.19 3.36
N LYS A 49 0.78 16.37 2.19
CA LYS A 49 -0.63 16.04 1.99
C LYS A 49 -0.81 14.53 2.12
N ILE A 50 -1.95 14.13 2.66
CA ILE A 50 -2.34 12.74 2.74
C ILE A 50 -3.20 12.46 1.51
N HIS A 51 -2.75 11.56 0.65
CA HIS A 51 -3.52 11.18 -0.52
C HIS A 51 -4.58 10.15 -0.13
N VAL A 52 -5.79 10.32 -0.66
CA VAL A 52 -6.91 9.44 -0.38
C VAL A 52 -7.49 8.93 -1.69
N TYR A 53 -7.57 7.61 -1.79
CA TYR A 53 -8.29 6.93 -2.86
C TYR A 53 -9.63 6.44 -2.32
N GLN A 54 -10.72 6.98 -2.86
CA GLN A 54 -12.08 6.54 -2.58
C GLN A 54 -12.47 5.37 -3.47
N TYR A 55 -13.02 4.33 -2.86
CA TYR A 55 -13.66 3.18 -3.50
C TYR A 55 -15.11 3.07 -3.01
N GLU A 56 -15.92 2.24 -3.66
CA GLU A 56 -17.32 2.04 -3.26
C GLU A 56 -17.43 1.51 -1.82
N GLN A 57 -16.50 0.63 -1.44
CA GLN A 57 -16.52 -0.08 -0.17
C GLN A 57 -15.78 0.68 0.95
N GLY A 58 -15.11 1.79 0.66
CA GLY A 58 -14.30 2.50 1.64
C GLY A 58 -13.12 3.24 1.01
N GLU A 59 -12.12 3.54 1.81
CA GLU A 59 -11.06 4.45 1.43
C GLU A 59 -9.68 3.87 1.72
N ILE A 60 -8.70 4.27 0.91
CA ILE A 60 -7.28 4.06 1.22
C ILE A 60 -6.64 5.41 1.48
N TYR A 61 -6.07 5.55 2.66
CA TYR A 61 -5.29 6.70 3.08
C TYR A 61 -3.80 6.38 2.88
N ILE A 62 -3.07 7.30 2.25
CA ILE A 62 -1.66 7.14 1.90
C ILE A 62 -0.85 8.16 2.69
N LEU A 63 -0.11 7.68 3.68
CA LEU A 63 0.64 8.51 4.62
C LEU A 63 2.15 8.35 4.40
N TRP A 64 2.87 9.47 4.46
CA TRP A 64 4.32 9.52 4.29
C TRP A 64 5.01 9.60 5.65
N ASP A 65 5.95 8.68 5.89
CA ASP A 65 6.92 8.87 6.96
C ASP A 65 7.94 9.94 6.58
N LYS A 66 8.45 10.64 7.60
CA LYS A 66 9.66 11.46 7.52
C LYS A 66 10.82 10.59 7.03
N PRO A 67 11.58 11.05 6.03
CA PRO A 67 12.83 10.42 5.64
C PRO A 67 13.76 10.23 6.84
N ARG A 68 14.30 9.02 6.98
CA ARG A 68 15.26 8.65 8.03
C ARG A 68 16.55 8.17 7.40
N ALA A 69 17.65 8.77 7.82
CA ALA A 69 18.98 8.29 7.47
C ALA A 69 19.27 7.01 8.26
N ASN A 70 19.71 5.97 7.58
CA ASN A 70 20.25 4.78 8.20
C ASN A 70 21.71 5.05 8.58
N GLU A 71 21.97 4.99 9.89
CA GLU A 71 23.28 5.31 10.48
C GLU A 71 24.39 4.37 9.99
N GLN A 72 24.04 3.17 9.48
CA GLN A 72 25.00 2.15 9.08
C GLN A 72 25.51 2.27 7.65
N ASP A 73 24.71 2.83 6.74
CA ASP A 73 25.04 2.88 5.30
C ASP A 73 24.82 4.26 4.65
N ALA A 74 24.53 5.29 5.47
CA ALA A 74 24.22 6.66 5.03
C ALA A 74 23.07 6.76 4.02
N LYS A 75 22.22 5.72 3.89
CA LYS A 75 21.06 5.73 2.99
C LYS A 75 19.86 6.34 3.69
N THR A 76 19.21 7.29 3.04
CA THR A 76 17.95 7.84 3.52
C THR A 76 16.80 7.04 2.91
N SER A 77 15.94 6.48 3.76
CA SER A 77 14.71 5.79 3.35
C SER A 77 13.49 6.43 4.00
N ALA A 78 12.34 6.29 3.34
CA ALA A 78 11.06 6.59 3.95
C ALA A 78 10.09 5.43 3.69
N ASP A 79 9.09 5.35 4.56
CA ASP A 79 8.01 4.38 4.47
C ASP A 79 6.74 5.12 4.00
N LEU A 80 5.98 4.49 3.13
CA LEU A 80 4.62 4.88 2.76
C LEU A 80 3.65 3.88 3.37
N HIS A 81 2.58 4.36 3.98
CA HIS A 81 1.55 3.53 4.58
C HIS A 81 0.24 3.68 3.82
N PHE A 82 -0.27 2.57 3.30
CA PHE A 82 -1.55 2.48 2.61
C PHE A 82 -2.55 1.84 3.56
N ILE A 83 -3.40 2.64 4.19
CA ILE A 83 -4.32 2.21 5.25
C ILE A 83 -5.74 2.15 4.70
N ASP A 84 -6.36 0.97 4.78
CA ASP A 84 -7.74 0.74 4.35
C ASP A 84 -8.70 1.02 5.50
N VAL A 85 -9.74 1.81 5.22
CA VAL A 85 -10.83 2.14 6.15
C VAL A 85 -12.17 1.84 5.48
N ILE A 86 -12.98 1.01 6.13
CA ILE A 86 -14.31 0.57 5.68
C ILE A 86 -15.30 0.84 6.80
N ASP A 87 -16.43 1.49 6.49
CA ASP A 87 -17.45 1.88 7.47
C ASP A 87 -16.85 2.56 8.72
N ASN A 88 -15.88 3.44 8.50
CA ASN A 88 -15.12 4.15 9.53
C ASN A 88 -14.39 3.19 10.52
N LYS A 89 -14.01 2.00 10.06
CA LYS A 89 -13.18 1.03 10.80
C LYS A 89 -11.92 0.71 10.01
N TYR A 90 -10.83 0.56 10.73
CA TYR A 90 -9.59 0.07 10.14
C TYR A 90 -9.76 -1.36 9.61
N ALA A 91 -9.43 -1.58 8.33
CA ALA A 91 -9.54 -2.88 7.67
C ALA A 91 -8.17 -3.52 7.35
N GLY A 92 -7.09 -2.74 7.34
CA GLY A 92 -5.73 -3.24 7.17
C GLY A 92 -4.78 -2.21 6.59
N TYR A 93 -3.53 -2.60 6.36
CA TYR A 93 -2.53 -1.73 5.76
C TYR A 93 -1.47 -2.46 4.94
N ILE A 94 -0.80 -1.73 4.05
CA ILE A 94 0.46 -2.11 3.42
C ILE A 94 1.49 -1.03 3.75
N LYS A 95 2.71 -1.46 4.06
CA LYS A 95 3.87 -0.59 4.18
C LYS A 95 4.77 -0.78 2.96
N VAL A 96 5.07 0.31 2.26
CA VAL A 96 6.01 0.35 1.15
C VAL A 96 7.25 1.10 1.58
N LYS A 97 8.41 0.49 1.41
CA LYS A 97 9.70 1.12 1.69
C LYS A 97 10.24 1.70 0.38
N TYR A 98 10.77 2.91 0.41
CA TYR A 98 11.45 3.50 -0.74
C TYR A 98 12.71 4.26 -0.33
N ALA A 99 13.73 4.23 -1.20
CA ALA A 99 14.96 4.98 -1.00
C ALA A 99 14.76 6.43 -1.45
N VAL A 100 15.04 7.39 -0.56
CA VAL A 100 15.00 8.83 -0.86
C VAL A 100 16.33 9.27 -1.49
N THR A 101 17.43 8.74 -0.97
CA THR A 101 18.77 8.91 -1.54
C THR A 101 19.31 7.55 -1.93
N ALA A 102 19.32 7.25 -3.23
CA ALA A 102 20.01 6.10 -3.78
C ALA A 102 21.25 6.58 -4.53
N SER A 103 22.40 5.92 -4.36
CA SER A 103 23.44 5.99 -5.38
C SER A 103 22.85 5.42 -6.70
N GLN A 104 23.35 5.82 -7.86
CA GLN A 104 22.81 5.33 -9.15
C GLN A 104 22.82 3.80 -9.27
N GLU A 105 23.71 3.12 -8.54
CA GLU A 105 23.81 1.65 -8.50
C GLU A 105 22.79 0.99 -7.53
N ASP A 106 22.17 1.76 -6.63
CA ASP A 106 21.27 1.29 -5.57
C ASP A 106 19.84 1.84 -5.73
N LYS A 107 19.39 2.18 -6.94
CA LYS A 107 17.97 2.50 -7.19
C LYS A 107 17.09 1.27 -6.92
N LYS A 108 16.88 0.98 -5.65
CA LYS A 108 15.97 -0.03 -5.16
C LYS A 108 14.59 0.56 -5.36
N LEU A 109 13.86 -0.05 -6.28
CA LEU A 109 12.45 0.22 -6.51
C LEU A 109 11.70 0.26 -5.18
N PRO A 110 10.63 1.07 -5.07
CA PRO A 110 9.75 0.97 -3.93
C PRO A 110 9.31 -0.50 -3.81
N TYR A 111 9.34 -1.04 -2.59
CA TYR A 111 9.00 -2.43 -2.34
C TYR A 111 8.09 -2.59 -1.14
N VAL A 112 7.23 -3.60 -1.19
CA VAL A 112 6.36 -3.90 -0.07
C VAL A 112 7.23 -4.44 1.08
N GLY A 113 7.18 -3.79 2.23
CA GLY A 113 7.91 -4.21 3.43
C GLY A 113 7.06 -5.07 4.36
N TYR A 114 5.74 -4.87 4.36
CA TYR A 114 4.79 -5.58 5.22
C TYR A 114 3.35 -5.34 4.74
N THR A 115 2.45 -6.30 4.97
CA THR A 115 1.00 -6.13 4.77
C THR A 115 0.22 -6.86 5.84
N PHE A 116 -0.94 -6.35 6.18
CA PHE A 116 -1.85 -6.93 7.16
C PHE A 116 -3.30 -6.61 6.82
N THR A 117 -4.18 -7.61 6.90
CA THR A 117 -5.64 -7.46 6.78
C THR A 117 -6.28 -7.93 8.07
N SER A 118 -7.31 -7.24 8.55
CA SER A 118 -7.99 -7.58 9.79
C SER A 118 -9.46 -7.90 9.55
N GLY A 119 -9.89 -9.13 9.86
CA GLY A 119 -11.30 -9.52 9.98
C GLY A 119 -12.10 -9.59 8.66
N LEU A 120 -11.45 -9.30 7.53
CA LEU A 120 -12.00 -9.34 6.18
C LEU A 120 -11.04 -10.09 5.23
N GLU A 121 -10.33 -11.09 5.77
CA GLU A 121 -9.41 -11.93 5.02
C GLU A 121 -10.17 -12.64 3.88
N GLY A 122 -9.61 -12.58 2.67
CA GLY A 122 -10.23 -13.16 1.48
C GLY A 122 -11.20 -12.25 0.73
N ALA A 123 -11.52 -11.05 1.25
CA ALA A 123 -12.40 -10.10 0.55
C ALA A 123 -11.72 -9.38 -0.63
N GLY A 124 -10.41 -9.56 -0.86
CA GLY A 124 -9.66 -8.87 -1.93
C GLY A 124 -9.05 -7.52 -1.52
N LEU A 125 -9.21 -7.11 -0.26
CA LEU A 125 -8.68 -5.84 0.25
C LEU A 125 -7.15 -5.73 0.15
N ALA A 126 -6.45 -6.83 0.39
CA ALA A 126 -4.99 -6.86 0.23
C ALA A 126 -4.59 -6.61 -1.24
N THR A 127 -5.32 -7.19 -2.20
CA THR A 127 -5.10 -6.94 -3.64
C THR A 127 -5.40 -5.48 -3.99
N ARG A 128 -6.53 -4.93 -3.53
CA ARG A 128 -6.86 -3.50 -3.74
C ARG A 128 -5.76 -2.58 -3.20
N ARG A 129 -5.30 -2.80 -1.97
CA ARG A 129 -4.19 -2.00 -1.40
C ARG A 129 -2.91 -2.14 -2.22
N LEU A 130 -2.61 -3.34 -2.72
CA LEU A 130 -1.41 -3.56 -3.52
C LEU A 130 -1.49 -2.84 -4.88
N LEU A 131 -2.65 -2.87 -5.54
CA LEU A 131 -2.92 -2.11 -6.77
C LEU A 131 -2.86 -0.60 -6.53
N ALA A 132 -3.45 -0.11 -5.44
CA ALA A 132 -3.37 1.28 -5.03
C ALA A 132 -1.91 1.72 -4.81
N ALA A 133 -1.12 0.88 -4.13
CA ALA A 133 0.29 1.13 -3.90
C ALA A 133 1.11 1.13 -5.19
N GLY A 134 0.84 0.20 -6.10
CA GLY A 134 1.46 0.17 -7.43
C GLY A 134 1.19 1.46 -8.21
N LYS A 135 -0.09 1.84 -8.34
CA LYS A 135 -0.52 3.08 -9.00
C LYS A 135 0.13 4.31 -8.38
N PHE A 136 0.14 4.39 -7.04
CA PHE A 136 0.72 5.52 -6.34
C PHE A 136 2.23 5.65 -6.58
N CYS A 137 2.97 4.53 -6.50
CA CYS A 137 4.41 4.51 -6.73
C CYS A 137 4.75 4.93 -8.16
N GLU A 138 4.02 4.41 -9.15
CA GLU A 138 4.23 4.81 -10.54
C GLU A 138 3.98 6.31 -10.75
N ASN A 139 2.85 6.82 -10.27
CA ASN A 139 2.46 8.21 -10.51
C ASN A 139 3.28 9.23 -9.72
N ASN A 140 3.71 8.90 -8.49
CA ASN A 140 4.33 9.86 -7.57
C ASN A 140 5.83 9.64 -7.39
N LEU A 141 6.33 8.43 -7.58
CA LEU A 141 7.75 8.10 -7.50
C LEU A 141 8.38 7.84 -8.88
N GLY A 142 7.56 7.66 -9.94
CA GLY A 142 8.04 7.35 -11.29
C GLY A 142 8.54 5.92 -11.48
N GLU A 143 8.39 5.08 -10.46
CA GLU A 143 8.96 3.75 -10.36
C GLU A 143 7.89 2.70 -10.02
N PRO A 144 7.90 1.52 -10.68
CA PRO A 144 6.96 0.46 -10.36
C PRO A 144 7.23 -0.13 -8.97
N LEU A 145 6.16 -0.52 -8.28
CA LEU A 145 6.25 -1.23 -7.00
C LEU A 145 6.74 -2.67 -7.22
N SER A 146 7.69 -3.10 -6.39
CA SER A 146 8.22 -4.46 -6.31
C SER A 146 7.70 -5.18 -5.05
N SER A 147 7.71 -6.51 -5.06
CA SER A 147 7.58 -7.27 -3.82
C SER A 147 8.76 -6.96 -2.91
N GLY A 148 10.00 -6.96 -3.43
CA GLY A 148 11.24 -6.92 -2.67
C GLY A 148 11.84 -8.33 -2.46
N LYS A 149 13.04 -8.38 -1.86
CA LYS A 149 13.78 -9.64 -1.61
C LYS A 149 13.49 -10.18 -0.21
N GLY A 150 13.22 -11.48 -0.08
CA GLY A 150 12.98 -12.14 1.21
C GLY A 150 11.52 -12.05 1.67
N TYR A 151 10.62 -12.70 0.93
CA TYR A 151 9.21 -12.82 1.28
C TYR A 151 8.92 -14.16 1.95
N ASP A 152 8.72 -14.14 3.26
CA ASP A 152 8.25 -15.33 4.00
C ASP A 152 6.72 -15.38 4.11
N ASP A 153 6.01 -14.29 3.80
CA ASP A 153 4.55 -14.26 3.87
C ASP A 153 3.90 -14.84 2.59
N MET A 154 3.47 -16.10 2.71
CA MET A 154 2.76 -16.86 1.68
C MET A 154 1.46 -16.19 1.18
N THR A 155 0.83 -15.34 1.99
CA THR A 155 -0.42 -14.67 1.61
C THR A 155 -0.15 -13.59 0.57
N VAL A 156 0.91 -12.80 0.76
CA VAL A 156 1.30 -11.72 -0.17
C VAL A 156 1.82 -12.29 -1.47
N ARG A 157 2.60 -13.38 -1.36
CA ARG A 157 3.10 -14.12 -2.52
C ARG A 157 1.97 -14.56 -3.45
N ARG A 158 0.91 -15.17 -2.91
CA ARG A 158 -0.25 -15.60 -3.71
C ARG A 158 -0.96 -14.44 -4.42
N ILE A 159 -0.97 -13.24 -3.83
CA ILE A 159 -1.53 -12.06 -4.48
C ILE A 159 -0.67 -11.65 -5.67
N TRP A 160 0.65 -11.62 -5.50
CA TRP A 160 1.58 -11.34 -6.61
C TRP A 160 1.51 -12.36 -7.73
N GLU A 161 1.47 -13.65 -7.41
CA GLU A 161 1.31 -14.73 -8.40
C GLU A 161 0.03 -14.53 -9.22
N LYS A 162 -1.11 -14.24 -8.58
CA LYS A 162 -2.36 -13.90 -9.29
C LYS A 162 -2.25 -12.65 -10.16
N LEU A 163 -1.50 -11.63 -9.74
CA LEU A 163 -1.29 -10.43 -10.55
C LEU A 163 -0.40 -10.71 -11.77
N VAL A 164 0.55 -11.65 -11.67
CA VAL A 164 1.34 -12.14 -12.80
C VAL A 164 0.46 -12.92 -13.78
N GLU A 165 -0.35 -13.85 -13.27
CA GLU A 165 -1.33 -14.61 -14.08
C GLU A 165 -2.31 -13.67 -14.82
N GLY A 166 -2.75 -12.60 -14.16
CA GLY A 166 -3.59 -11.56 -14.75
C GLY A 166 -2.85 -10.58 -15.66
N GLY A 167 -1.53 -10.73 -15.84
CA GLY A 167 -0.72 -9.91 -16.75
C GLY A 167 -0.40 -8.49 -16.26
N VAL A 168 -0.77 -8.14 -15.03
CA VAL A 168 -0.57 -6.81 -14.40
C VAL A 168 0.83 -6.69 -13.79
N ALA A 169 1.38 -7.81 -13.33
CA ALA A 169 2.73 -7.92 -12.79
C ALA A 169 3.59 -8.87 -13.61
N GLU A 170 4.88 -8.93 -13.29
CA GLU A 170 5.86 -9.85 -13.86
C GLU A 170 6.80 -10.39 -12.79
N LEU A 171 7.37 -11.57 -13.05
CA LEU A 171 8.45 -12.14 -12.25
C LEU A 171 9.78 -11.52 -12.72
N VAL A 172 10.53 -10.92 -11.79
CA VAL A 172 11.75 -10.17 -12.12
C VAL A 172 12.91 -11.10 -12.48
N ASN A 173 13.07 -12.21 -11.75
CA ASN A 173 14.09 -13.22 -12.01
C ASN A 173 13.49 -14.63 -11.97
N PRO A 174 13.38 -15.33 -13.10
CA PRO A 174 12.85 -16.70 -13.14
C PRO A 174 13.70 -17.72 -12.35
N GLY A 175 14.99 -17.42 -12.14
CA GLY A 175 15.94 -18.28 -11.42
C GLY A 175 16.00 -18.07 -9.90
N ASP A 176 15.37 -17.01 -9.38
CA ASP A 176 15.33 -16.67 -7.94
C ASP A 176 13.88 -16.32 -7.59
N SER A 177 13.15 -17.29 -7.07
CA SER A 177 11.75 -17.53 -7.43
C SER A 177 10.70 -16.62 -6.77
N HIS A 178 11.09 -15.51 -6.15
CA HIS A 178 10.20 -14.77 -5.23
C HIS A 178 10.21 -13.25 -5.39
N GLU A 179 10.79 -12.70 -6.46
CA GLU A 179 10.74 -11.25 -6.73
C GLU A 179 9.75 -10.92 -7.86
N PHE A 180 8.71 -10.17 -7.53
CA PHE A 180 7.64 -9.74 -8.42
C PHE A 180 7.65 -8.22 -8.58
N ARG A 181 7.16 -7.72 -9.71
CA ARG A 181 7.08 -6.28 -9.98
C ARG A 181 5.85 -5.94 -10.81
N PHE A 182 5.23 -4.80 -10.54
CA PHE A 182 4.22 -4.26 -11.44
C PHE A 182 4.83 -3.90 -12.80
N LYS A 183 4.12 -4.21 -13.89
CA LYS A 183 4.54 -3.71 -15.20
C LYS A 183 4.37 -2.20 -15.23
N LYS A 184 5.34 -1.52 -15.82
CA LYS A 184 5.24 -0.07 -16.03
C LYS A 184 4.18 0.20 -17.10
N SER A 185 3.26 1.10 -16.81
CA SER A 185 2.30 1.62 -17.78
C SER A 185 3.07 2.36 -18.88
N VAL A 186 2.79 2.03 -20.15
CA VAL A 186 3.43 2.63 -21.33
C VAL A 186 2.73 3.94 -21.70
#